data_AF-A0A855FPM6-F1
#
_entry.id   AF-A0A855FPM6-F1
#
_cell.length_a   1.000
_cell.length_b   1.000
_cell.length_c   1.000
_cell.angle_alpha   90.00
_cell.angle_beta   90.00
_cell.angle_gamma   90.00
#
_symmetry.space_group_name_H-M   'P 1'
#
loop_
_entity.id
_entity.type
_entity.pdbx_description
1 polymer ?
#
loop_
_entity_poly.entity_id
_entity_poly.type
_entity_poly.pdbx_seq_one_letter_code
_entity_poly.pdbx_strand_id
1 'polypeptide(L)'
;MGINKSSLDSKCNQDSSEGSETSYIIWDQRIISLDTEDIKSNYKGYFGFKDYYQFSIAHEFRHTVGNVLIIGHSDEYHDDSRINGGFKQDYPSIMNVGNELRKRHLDYMTNQLNTMLPNTTFYLIQLFI
;
A
#
# COMPACT_ATOMS: atom_id res chain seq x y z
N MET A 1 16.07 -1.36 26.48
CA MET A 1 15.11 -2.34 25.92
C MET A 1 15.21 -2.25 24.41
N GLY A 2 15.99 -3.15 23.80
CA GLY A 2 16.30 -3.11 22.38
C GLY A 2 15.17 -3.75 21.57
N ILE A 3 14.66 -3.03 20.58
CA ILE A 3 13.68 -3.55 19.63
C ILE A 3 14.45 -4.50 18.69
N ASN A 4 14.05 -5.77 18.65
CA ASN A 4 14.60 -6.77 17.74
C ASN A 4 14.37 -6.31 16.28
N LYS A 5 15.46 -6.03 15.57
CA LYS A 5 15.48 -5.64 14.14
C LYS A 5 14.92 -6.72 13.19
N SER A 6 14.71 -7.95 13.67
CA SER A 6 14.42 -9.11 12.82
C SER A 6 13.01 -9.15 12.19
N SER A 7 12.12 -8.20 12.48
CA SER A 7 10.77 -8.17 11.87
C SER A 7 10.61 -7.12 10.76
N LEU A 8 11.60 -6.23 10.57
CA LEU A 8 11.63 -5.26 9.48
C LEU A 8 12.47 -5.73 8.29
N ASP A 9 13.36 -6.71 8.51
CA ASP A 9 14.33 -7.18 7.51
C ASP A 9 13.84 -8.37 6.64
N SER A 10 12.62 -8.88 6.84
CA SER A 10 12.18 -10.13 6.19
C SER A 10 11.83 -10.01 4.70
N LYS A 11 12.02 -8.86 4.07
CA LYS A 11 11.97 -8.71 2.60
C LYS A 11 13.34 -8.39 1.97
N CYS A 12 14.40 -8.23 2.77
CA CYS A 12 15.73 -7.86 2.25
C CYS A 12 16.53 -9.05 1.69
N ASN A 13 16.09 -10.30 1.89
CA ASN A 13 16.76 -11.48 1.34
C ASN A 13 15.73 -12.50 0.84
N GLN A 14 15.33 -12.39 -0.43
CA GLN A 14 14.91 -13.55 -1.19
C GLN A 14 15.77 -13.67 -2.43
N ASP A 15 16.47 -14.80 -2.46
CA ASP A 15 17.46 -15.21 -3.44
C ASP A 15 16.94 -15.19 -4.89
N SER A 16 17.89 -14.93 -5.78
CA SER A 16 17.85 -15.13 -7.22
C SER A 16 17.22 -16.47 -7.64
N SER A 17 16.06 -16.40 -8.27
CA SER A 17 15.56 -17.40 -9.21
C SER A 17 14.83 -16.66 -10.32
N GLU A 18 15.17 -16.92 -11.60
CA GLU A 18 14.59 -16.31 -12.80
C GLU A 18 13.12 -15.88 -12.63
N GLY A 19 12.90 -14.60 -12.35
CA GLY A 19 11.60 -14.02 -12.06
C GLY A 19 11.74 -12.50 -12.11
N SER A 20 10.83 -11.82 -12.80
CA SER A 20 10.85 -10.37 -13.00
C SER A 20 11.12 -9.62 -11.70
N GLU A 21 11.96 -8.60 -11.73
CA GLU A 21 12.16 -7.72 -10.59
C GLU A 21 10.79 -7.10 -10.24
N THR A 22 10.33 -7.22 -9.00
CA THR A 22 9.08 -6.56 -8.58
C THR A 22 9.41 -5.24 -7.92
N SER A 23 8.68 -4.19 -8.27
CA SER A 23 8.77 -2.89 -7.59
C SER A 23 8.53 -3.02 -6.07
N TYR A 24 9.22 -2.21 -5.26
CA TYR A 24 9.14 -2.27 -3.80
C TYR A 24 9.56 -0.97 -3.12
N ILE A 25 9.33 -0.88 -1.81
CA ILE A 25 9.63 0.31 -1.01
C ILE A 25 10.55 0.00 0.16
N ILE A 26 11.46 0.94 0.37
CA ILE A 26 12.35 0.99 1.52
C ILE A 26 11.91 2.18 2.39
N TRP A 27 10.98 1.95 3.32
CA TRP A 27 10.33 3.02 4.09
C TRP A 27 11.29 3.87 4.92
N ASP A 28 12.27 3.24 5.57
CA ASP A 28 13.26 3.90 6.42
C ASP A 28 14.18 4.83 5.62
N GLN A 29 14.46 4.47 4.36
CA GLN A 29 15.28 5.27 3.45
C GLN A 29 14.46 6.22 2.56
N ARG A 30 13.13 6.09 2.57
CA ARG A 30 12.19 6.85 1.71
C ARG A 30 12.50 6.66 0.22
N ILE A 31 12.83 5.43 -0.15
CA ILE A 31 13.14 5.05 -1.54
C ILE A 31 12.01 4.18 -2.08
N ILE A 32 11.54 4.50 -3.28
CA ILE A 32 10.72 3.62 -4.11
C ILE A 32 11.63 3.06 -5.18
N SER A 33 11.77 1.73 -5.22
CA SER A 33 12.44 1.01 -6.29
C SER A 33 11.39 0.54 -7.29
N LEU A 34 11.59 0.86 -8.57
CA LEU A 34 10.69 0.49 -9.64
C LEU A 34 11.44 -0.42 -10.61
N ASP A 35 10.86 -1.58 -10.93
CA ASP A 35 11.29 -2.30 -12.13
C ASP A 35 10.82 -1.51 -13.36
N THR A 36 11.71 -1.37 -14.33
CA THR A 36 11.41 -0.81 -15.64
C THR A 36 10.28 -1.54 -16.39
N GLU A 37 10.11 -2.85 -16.19
CA GLU A 37 9.00 -3.61 -16.77
C GLU A 37 7.65 -3.29 -16.08
N ASP A 38 7.69 -2.81 -14.84
CA ASP A 38 6.52 -2.42 -14.02
C ASP A 38 6.01 -0.99 -14.28
N ILE A 39 6.64 -0.24 -15.19
CA ILE A 39 6.19 1.12 -15.54
C ILE A 39 4.87 1.08 -16.33
N LYS A 40 4.52 -0.08 -16.91
CA LYS A 40 3.28 -0.29 -17.66
C LYS A 40 2.19 -0.86 -16.78
N SER A 41 0.95 -0.68 -17.23
CA SER A 41 -0.20 -1.31 -16.59
C SER A 41 -0.11 -2.83 -16.75
N ASN A 42 -0.18 -3.56 -15.64
CA ASN A 42 -0.01 -5.00 -15.60
C ASN A 42 -1.35 -5.70 -15.31
N TYR A 43 -1.71 -6.68 -16.15
CA TYR A 43 -2.89 -7.52 -15.90
C TYR A 43 -2.66 -8.38 -14.66
N LYS A 44 -3.58 -8.32 -13.70
CA LYS A 44 -3.50 -9.07 -12.44
C LYS A 44 -4.51 -10.22 -12.35
N GLY A 45 -5.48 -10.29 -13.27
CA GLY A 45 -6.45 -11.39 -13.33
C GLY A 45 -7.90 -10.94 -13.36
N TYR A 46 -8.80 -11.93 -13.42
CA TYR A 46 -10.25 -11.75 -13.40
C TYR A 46 -10.79 -12.03 -11.99
N PHE A 47 -11.31 -11.01 -11.33
CA PHE A 47 -11.88 -11.11 -9.98
C PHE A 47 -13.26 -10.46 -9.96
N GLY A 48 -14.21 -10.93 -9.14
CA GLY A 48 -15.51 -10.25 -8.97
C GLY A 48 -16.23 -9.90 -10.28
N PHE A 49 -16.10 -10.76 -11.29
CA PHE A 49 -16.66 -10.59 -12.64
C PHE A 49 -16.04 -9.51 -13.54
N LYS A 50 -14.82 -9.04 -13.24
CA LYS A 50 -14.12 -8.01 -14.03
C LYS A 50 -12.61 -8.30 -14.11
N ASP A 51 -12.01 -7.89 -15.22
CA ASP A 51 -10.56 -7.84 -15.38
C ASP A 51 -9.94 -6.70 -14.57
N TYR A 52 -8.85 -7.01 -13.86
CA TYR A 52 -8.05 -6.04 -13.11
C TYR A 52 -6.69 -5.84 -13.75
N TYR A 53 -6.34 -4.57 -13.84
CA TYR A 53 -5.04 -4.08 -14.26
C TYR A 53 -4.52 -3.17 -13.16
N GLN A 54 -3.25 -3.29 -12.81
CA GLN A 54 -2.62 -2.47 -11.78
C GLN A 54 -1.61 -1.52 -12.40
N PHE A 55 -1.51 -0.29 -11.87
CA PHE A 55 -0.44 0.64 -12.20
C PHE A 55 0.61 0.60 -11.09
N SER A 56 1.71 -0.12 -11.29
CA SER A 56 2.70 -0.38 -10.22
C SER A 56 3.25 0.91 -9.60
N ILE A 57 3.52 1.95 -10.39
CA ILE A 57 3.97 3.25 -9.85
C ILE A 57 2.96 3.85 -8.87
N ALA A 58 1.67 3.82 -9.20
CA ALA A 58 0.63 4.37 -8.33
C ALA A 58 0.41 3.50 -7.08
N HIS A 59 0.54 2.18 -7.23
CA HIS A 59 0.50 1.20 -6.15
C HIS A 59 1.64 1.42 -5.16
N GLU A 60 2.89 1.47 -5.62
CA GLU A 60 4.04 1.74 -4.76
C GLU A 60 3.97 3.14 -4.14
N PHE A 61 3.57 4.15 -4.90
CA PHE A 61 3.40 5.48 -4.31
C PHE A 61 2.39 5.46 -3.16
N ARG A 62 1.35 4.61 -3.22
CA ARG A 62 0.31 4.53 -2.19
C ARG A 62 0.84 4.05 -0.83
N HIS A 63 1.77 3.11 -0.81
CA HIS A 63 2.43 2.65 0.41
C HIS A 63 3.13 3.78 1.19
N THR A 64 3.54 4.86 0.51
CA THR A 64 4.12 6.05 1.16
C THR A 64 3.09 6.88 1.95
N VAL A 65 1.79 6.65 1.70
CA VAL A 65 0.67 7.45 2.19
C VAL A 65 -0.01 6.80 3.39
N GLY A 66 0.71 5.95 4.12
CA GLY A 66 0.24 5.38 5.39
C GLY A 66 -0.26 3.95 5.31
N ASN A 67 0.13 3.17 4.29
CA ASN A 67 0.02 1.72 4.37
C ASN A 67 1.33 1.14 4.87
N VAL A 68 1.56 1.34 6.17
CA VAL A 68 2.75 0.89 6.88
C VAL A 68 2.30 0.03 8.06
N LEU A 69 2.86 -1.17 8.19
CA LEU A 69 2.41 -2.20 9.15
C LEU A 69 2.23 -1.66 10.58
N ILE A 70 3.06 -0.69 10.98
CA ILE A 70 3.12 -0.07 12.31
C ILE A 70 1.84 0.68 12.69
N ILE A 71 1.10 1.23 11.73
CA ILE A 71 -0.16 1.96 11.97
C ILE A 71 -1.41 1.10 11.75
N GLY A 72 -1.24 -0.22 11.59
CA GLY A 72 -2.33 -1.17 11.36
C GLY A 72 -2.80 -1.26 9.92
N HIS A 73 -2.07 -0.61 9.01
CA HIS A 73 -2.27 -0.70 7.57
C HIS A 73 -1.10 -1.51 7.01
N SER A 74 -1.28 -2.78 6.68
CA SER A 74 -0.23 -3.60 6.08
C SER A 74 0.22 -3.03 4.74
N ASP A 75 1.42 -3.45 4.35
CA ASP A 75 1.98 -3.32 3.01
C ASP A 75 0.94 -3.76 1.96
N GLU A 76 0.50 -5.02 1.97
CA GLU A 76 -0.56 -5.50 1.06
C GLU A 76 -1.79 -6.04 1.81
N TYR A 77 -2.92 -6.21 1.10
CA TYR A 77 -4.07 -6.93 1.64
C TYR A 77 -3.80 -8.43 1.76
N HIS A 78 -3.72 -8.89 3.01
CA HIS A 78 -3.48 -10.28 3.36
C HIS A 78 -4.77 -11.10 3.40
N ASP A 79 -4.60 -12.41 3.23
CA ASP A 79 -5.66 -13.42 3.34
C ASP A 79 -6.17 -13.65 4.76
N ASP A 80 -5.44 -13.17 5.76
CA ASP A 80 -5.79 -13.33 7.15
C ASP A 80 -6.75 -12.20 7.52
N SER A 81 -7.98 -12.54 7.88
CA SER A 81 -9.02 -11.56 8.21
C SER A 81 -8.70 -10.69 9.43
N ARG A 82 -7.71 -11.10 10.23
CA ARG A 82 -7.19 -10.33 11.37
C ARG A 82 -6.22 -9.23 10.93
N ILE A 83 -5.67 -9.33 9.73
CA ILE A 83 -4.73 -8.37 9.14
C ILE A 83 -5.53 -7.43 8.22
N ASN A 84 -5.29 -6.11 8.30
CA ASN A 84 -6.00 -5.08 7.53
C ASN A 84 -7.52 -5.14 7.64
N GLY A 85 -8.10 -5.58 8.76
CA GLY A 85 -9.55 -5.70 8.89
C GLY A 85 -10.22 -6.59 7.83
N GLY A 86 -9.49 -7.52 7.21
CA GLY A 86 -10.03 -8.49 6.26
C GLY A 86 -10.37 -7.95 4.87
N PHE A 87 -9.69 -6.90 4.39
CA PHE A 87 -9.97 -6.30 3.08
C PHE A 87 -9.51 -7.10 1.84
N LYS A 88 -9.12 -8.39 1.98
CA LYS A 88 -8.70 -9.25 0.84
C LYS A 88 -9.67 -9.19 -0.35
N GLN A 89 -10.97 -9.18 -0.07
CA GLN A 89 -12.01 -9.21 -1.11
C GLN A 89 -12.28 -7.85 -1.77
N ASP A 90 -11.66 -6.77 -1.28
CA ASP A 90 -11.72 -5.46 -1.93
C ASP A 90 -10.69 -5.41 -3.07
N TYR A 91 -10.94 -6.21 -4.11
CA TYR A 91 -10.12 -6.26 -5.34
C TYR A 91 -9.95 -4.89 -6.01
N PRO A 92 -10.98 -4.01 -6.08
CA PRO A 92 -10.79 -2.72 -6.72
C PRO A 92 -9.87 -1.76 -5.98
N SER A 93 -9.57 -1.99 -4.70
CA SER A 93 -8.65 -1.16 -3.93
C SER A 93 -7.24 -1.11 -4.53
N ILE A 94 -6.63 0.08 -4.53
CA ILE A 94 -5.22 0.32 -4.91
C ILE A 94 -4.16 -0.34 -4.00
N MET A 95 -4.62 -1.06 -2.98
CA MET A 95 -3.77 -1.79 -2.00
C MET A 95 -3.95 -3.30 -2.16
N ASN A 96 -4.49 -3.66 -3.31
CA ASN A 96 -4.78 -4.99 -3.79
C ASN A 96 -4.53 -4.92 -5.31
N VAL A 97 -5.28 -5.67 -6.12
CA VAL A 97 -5.10 -5.74 -7.58
C VAL A 97 -5.67 -4.54 -8.38
N GLY A 98 -6.42 -3.64 -7.74
CA GLY A 98 -7.15 -2.56 -8.42
C GLY A 98 -6.46 -1.20 -8.35
N ASN A 99 -7.23 -0.13 -8.65
CA ASN A 99 -6.73 1.25 -8.72
C ASN A 99 -7.63 2.26 -8.00
N GLU A 100 -8.57 1.80 -7.18
CA GLU A 100 -9.52 2.67 -6.48
C GLU A 100 -8.98 3.08 -5.11
N LEU A 101 -9.06 4.37 -4.83
CA LEU A 101 -8.82 4.89 -3.49
C LEU A 101 -10.01 4.60 -2.57
N ARG A 102 -9.71 4.31 -1.31
CA ARG A 102 -10.68 4.10 -0.24
C ARG A 102 -10.48 5.17 0.82
N LYS A 103 -11.56 5.53 1.52
CA LYS A 103 -11.51 6.50 2.62
C LYS A 103 -10.45 6.13 3.67
N ARG A 104 -10.37 4.83 3.99
CA ARG A 104 -9.37 4.23 4.90
C ARG A 104 -7.93 4.32 4.42
N HIS A 105 -7.67 4.83 3.22
CA HIS A 105 -6.30 5.09 2.83
C HIS A 105 -5.90 6.53 3.21
N LEU A 106 -6.86 7.46 3.28
CA LEU A 106 -6.61 8.90 3.46
C LEU A 106 -6.62 9.35 4.93
N ASP A 107 -6.97 8.45 5.85
CA ASP A 107 -7.01 8.69 7.28
C ASP A 107 -5.62 9.01 7.85
N TYR A 108 -4.57 8.29 7.44
CA TYR A 108 -3.20 8.58 7.85
C TYR A 108 -2.78 9.99 7.47
N MET A 109 -3.02 10.41 6.22
CA MET A 109 -2.74 11.79 5.80
C MET A 109 -3.52 12.80 6.63
N THR A 110 -4.79 12.54 6.88
CA THR A 110 -5.65 13.42 7.69
C THR A 110 -5.10 13.55 9.11
N ASN A 111 -4.65 12.44 9.71
CA ASN A 111 -4.01 12.44 11.02
C ASN A 111 -2.70 13.23 11.01
N GLN A 112 -1.83 13.01 10.02
CA GLN A 112 -0.57 13.74 9.90
C GLN A 112 -0.81 15.24 9.72
N LEU A 113 -1.71 15.65 8.82
CA LEU A 113 -2.05 17.06 8.59
C LEU A 113 -2.57 17.75 9.85
N ASN A 114 -3.41 17.06 10.64
CA ASN A 114 -3.90 17.57 11.93
C ASN A 114 -2.82 17.71 13.00
N THR A 115 -1.66 17.06 12.85
CA THR A 115 -0.51 17.22 13.77
C THR A 115 0.49 18.29 13.33
N MET A 116 0.54 18.61 12.04
CA MET A 116 1.55 19.51 11.47
C MET A 116 1.21 21.00 11.63
N LEU A 117 -0.08 21.35 11.69
CA LEU A 117 -0.53 22.74 11.71
C LEU A 117 -1.36 23.03 12.96
N PRO A 118 -0.81 23.77 13.96
CA PRO A 118 -1.55 24.13 15.15
C PRO A 118 -2.74 25.02 14.79
N ASN A 119 -3.82 24.90 15.57
CA ASN A 119 -5.07 25.66 15.38
C ASN A 119 -5.76 25.45 14.01
N THR A 120 -5.44 24.37 13.31
CA THR A 120 -6.09 23.98 12.05
C THR A 120 -6.65 22.57 12.19
N THR A 121 -7.84 22.32 11.65
CA THR A 121 -8.44 20.98 11.63
C THR A 121 -8.84 20.59 10.21
N PHE A 122 -8.28 19.49 9.75
CA PHE A 122 -8.56 18.84 8.47
C PHE A 122 -9.57 17.71 8.67
N TYR A 123 -10.52 17.60 7.76
CA TYR A 123 -11.53 16.55 7.74
C TYR A 123 -11.76 16.06 6.30
N LEU A 124 -12.02 14.75 6.16
CA LEU A 124 -12.39 14.14 4.88
C LEU A 124 -13.88 14.36 4.61
N ILE A 125 -14.19 15.07 3.53
CA ILE A 125 -15.57 15.27 3.06
C ILE A 125 -15.85 14.24 1.98
N GLN A 126 -16.89 13.43 2.16
CA GLN A 126 -17.46 12.62 1.07
C GLN A 126 -18.47 13.52 0.33
N LEU A 127 -18.16 13.90 -0.90
CA LEU A 127 -19.13 14.54 -1.78
C LEU A 127 -20.05 13.45 -2.33
N PHE A 128 -21.35 13.54 -2.05
CA PHE A 128 -22.36 12.77 -2.75
C PHE A 128 -22.63 13.47 -4.08
N ILE A 129 -22.13 12.88 -5.18
CA ILE A 129 -22.37 13.32 -6.56
C ILE A 129 -23.10 12.19 -7.26
#